data_AF-A0AAE7J8R9-F1
#
_entry.id   AF-A0AAE7J8R9-F1
#
_cell.length_a   1.000
_cell.length_b   1.000
_cell.length_c   1.000
_cell.angle_alpha   90.00
_cell.angle_beta   90.00
_cell.angle_gamma   90.00
#
_symmetry.space_group_name_H-M   'P 1'
#
loop_
_entity.id
_entity.type
_entity.pdbx_description
1 polymer ?
#
loop_
_entity_poly.entity_id
_entity_poly.type
_entity_poly.pdbx_seq_one_letter_code
_entity_poly.pdbx_strand_id
1 'polypeptide(L)' 'MPAFAVACTPRGSSIERLQPGRYRVCDTDHHCREVEDVWTAFELVRELELEGAPVSDTSLANLS' A
#
# COMPACT_ATOMS: atom_id res chain seq x y z
N MET A 1 13.47 12.28 -6.98
CA MET A 1 13.89 10.87 -7.11
C MET A 1 12.69 10.10 -7.62
N PRO A 2 12.77 9.33 -8.71
CA PRO A 2 11.67 8.49 -9.15
C PRO A 2 11.38 7.41 -8.10
N ALA A 3 10.10 7.09 -7.90
CA ALA A 3 9.71 5.98 -7.04
C ALA A 3 10.23 4.66 -7.64
N PHE A 4 10.68 3.74 -6.79
CA PHE A 4 11.05 2.39 -7.24
C PHE A 4 10.20 1.36 -6.49
N ALA A 5 9.80 0.31 -7.21
CA ALA A 5 9.08 -0.81 -6.64
C ALA A 5 9.97 -1.53 -5.63
N VAL A 6 9.50 -1.58 -4.38
CA VAL A 6 10.10 -2.35 -3.29
C VAL A 6 9.58 -3.79 -3.32
N ALA A 7 8.31 -3.96 -3.66
CA ALA A 7 7.67 -5.27 -3.78
C ALA A 7 6.52 -5.22 -4.80
N CYS A 8 6.29 -6.34 -5.47
CA CYS A 8 5.11 -6.61 -6.29
C CYS A 8 4.56 -7.98 -5.90
N THR A 9 3.24 -8.11 -5.83
CA THR A 9 2.58 -9.36 -5.48
C THR A 9 2.09 -10.10 -6.73
N PRO A 10 1.83 -11.42 -6.65
CA PRO A 10 1.30 -12.17 -7.79
C PRO A 10 -0.07 -11.70 -8.27
N ARG A 11 -0.92 -11.13 -7.40
CA ARG A 11 -2.23 -10.60 -7.84
C ARG A 11 -2.14 -9.22 -8.48
N GLY A 12 -1.02 -8.52 -8.34
CA GLY A 12 -0.76 -7.24 -9.01
C GLY A 12 -0.69 -6.03 -8.09
N SER A 13 -0.82 -6.20 -6.78
CA SER A 13 -0.58 -5.13 -5.81
C SER A 13 0.92 -4.80 -5.71
N SER A 14 1.27 -3.58 -5.34
CA SER A 14 2.66 -3.13 -5.26
C SER A 14 2.95 -2.25 -4.04
N ILE A 15 4.22 -2.24 -3.62
CA ILE A 15 4.78 -1.26 -2.69
C ILE A 15 5.88 -0.50 -3.44
N GLU A 16 5.78 0.82 -3.48
CA GLU A 16 6.77 1.72 -4.03
C GLU A 16 7.35 2.60 -2.93
N ARG A 17 8.67 2.82 -2.95
CA ARG A 17 9.29 3.79 -2.05
C ARG A 17 9.35 5.15 -2.72
N LEU A 18 8.69 6.14 -2.12
CA LEU A 18 8.71 7.52 -2.61
C LEU A 18 9.94 8.27 -2.09
N GLN A 19 10.16 8.20 -0.77
CA GLN A 19 11.29 8.80 -0.06
C GLN A 19 11.55 8.02 1.25
N PRO A 20 12.64 8.29 1.99
CA PRO A 20 12.84 7.67 3.29
C PRO A 20 11.63 7.88 4.21
N GLY A 21 11.09 6.77 4.75
CA GLY A 21 9.94 6.79 5.65
C GLY A 21 8.57 6.95 4.97
N ARG A 22 8.50 7.06 3.64
CA ARG A 22 7.22 7.22 2.92
C ARG A 22 7.11 6.25 1.74
N TYR A 23 6.02 5.51 1.74
CA TYR A 23 5.75 4.45 0.79
C TYR A 23 4.39 4.67 0.14
N ARG A 24 4.21 4.10 -1.04
CA ARG A 24 2.94 4.04 -1.76
C ARG A 24 2.59 2.59 -1.97
N VAL A 25 1.36 2.23 -1.63
CA VAL A 25 0.79 0.92 -1.88
C VAL A 25 -0.28 1.07 -2.94
N CYS A 26 -0.24 0.27 -4.00
CA CYS A 26 -1.29 0.24 -5.02
C CYS A 26 -1.93 -1.16 -5.07
N ASP A 27 -3.25 -1.22 -5.25
CA ASP A 27 -3.95 -2.49 -5.53
C ASP A 27 -3.88 -2.86 -7.02
N THR A 28 -4.56 -3.96 -7.38
CA THR A 28 -4.64 -4.49 -8.73
C THR A 28 -5.29 -3.53 -9.74
N ASP A 29 -6.18 -2.66 -9.26
CA ASP A 29 -6.89 -1.66 -10.06
C ASP A 29 -6.15 -0.31 -10.08
N HIS A 30 -4.94 -0.27 -9.53
CA HIS A 30 -4.08 0.91 -9.45
C HIS A 30 -4.63 2.02 -8.56
N HIS A 31 -5.50 1.69 -7.59
CA HIS A 31 -5.81 2.62 -6.50
C HIS A 31 -4.64 2.63 -5.53
N CYS A 32 -4.07 3.81 -5.30
CA CYS A 32 -2.85 3.96 -4.52
C CYS A 32 -3.09 4.76 -3.24
N ARG A 33 -2.49 4.29 -2.15
CA ARG A 33 -2.46 4.97 -0.85
C ARG A 33 -1.02 5.20 -0.41
N GLU A 34 -0.74 6.39 0.10
CA GLU A 34 0.53 6.68 0.76
C GLU A 34 0.46 6.33 2.25
N VAL A 35 1.50 5.69 2.75
CA VAL A 35 1.61 5.28 4.14
C VAL A 35 2.99 5.64 4.70
N GLU A 36 3.02 5.82 6.01
CA GLU A 36 4.26 5.99 6.74
C GLU A 36 4.88 4.61 6.98
N ASP A 37 6.20 4.51 6.82
CA ASP A 37 6.99 3.31 7.03
C ASP A 37 6.68 2.07 6.15
N VAL A 38 7.60 1.11 6.19
CA VAL A 38 7.55 -0.10 5.35
C VAL A 38 6.65 -1.19 5.95
N TRP A 39 6.44 -1.16 7.27
CA TRP A 39 5.62 -2.14 7.96
C TRP A 39 4.14 -1.91 7.67
N THR A 40 3.68 -0.67 7.80
CA THR A 40 2.32 -0.28 7.42
C THR A 40 2.04 -0.59 5.94
N ALA A 41 3.02 -0.36 5.07
CA ALA A 41 2.91 -0.73 3.65
C ALA A 41 2.75 -2.23 3.43
N PHE A 42 3.49 -3.04 4.18
CA PHE A 42 3.40 -4.51 4.12
C PHE A 42 2.05 -5.01 4.64
N GLU A 43 1.56 -4.49 5.76
CA GLU A 43 0.26 -4.88 6.31
C GLU A 43 -0.87 -4.59 5.34
N LEU A 44 -0.87 -3.39 4.74
CA LEU A 44 -1.86 -2.99 3.75
C LEU A 44 -1.82 -3.92 2.52
N VAL A 45 -0.64 -4.19 1.95
CA VAL A 45 -0.54 -5.12 0.80
C VAL A 45 -1.02 -6.52 1.17
N ARG A 46 -0.71 -7.00 2.37
CA ARG A 46 -1.16 -8.32 2.81
C ARG A 46 -2.69 -8.40 2.87
N GLU A 47 -3.36 -7.36 3.35
CA GLU A 47 -4.82 -7.28 3.39
C GLU A 47 -5.43 -7.29 1.97
N LEU A 48 -4.87 -6.49 1.05
CA LEU A 48 -5.30 -6.47 -0.35
C LEU A 48 -5.17 -7.86 -1.02
N GLU A 49 -4.08 -8.57 -0.76
CA GLU A 49 -3.85 -9.90 -1.34
C GLU A 49 -4.74 -11.00 -0.75
N LEU A 50 -5.02 -10.95 0.55
CA LEU A 50 -5.84 -11.95 1.24
C LEU A 50 -7.33 -11.74 1.00
N GLU A 51 -7.81 -10.51 1.09
CA GLU A 51 -9.24 -10.20 1.06
C GLU A 51 -9.73 -9.79 -0.33
N GLY A 52 -8.82 -9.42 -1.25
CA GLY A 52 -9.21 -8.80 -2.52
C GLY A 52 -9.96 -7.47 -2.32
N ALA A 53 -9.82 -6.86 -1.14
CA ALA A 53 -10.43 -5.58 -0.84
C ALA A 53 -9.74 -4.49 -1.69
N PRO A 54 -10.48 -3.50 -2.21
CA PRO A 54 -9.87 -2.34 -2.85
C PRO A 54 -9.15 -1.49 -1.80
N VAL A 55 -8.14 -0.72 -2.23
CA VAL A 55 -7.56 0.34 -1.38
C VAL A 55 -8.64 1.37 -1.08
N SER A 56 -9.35 1.20 0.05
CA SER A 56 -10.42 2.12 0.47
C SER A 56 -9.84 3.25 1.27
N ASP A 57 -10.17 4.49 0.88
CA ASP A 57 -9.73 5.75 1.50
C ASP A 57 -10.25 5.99 2.93
N THR A 58 -10.94 5.02 3.53
CA THR A 58 -11.51 5.13 4.86
C THR A 58 -10.40 5.16 5.89
N SER A 59 -10.04 6.40 6.24
CA SER A 59 -9.26 6.80 7.39
C SER A 59 -9.56 5.91 8.59
N LEU A 60 -8.51 5.42 9.25
CA LEU A 60 -8.51 4.98 10.65
C LEU A 60 -8.85 6.16 11.58
N ALA A 61 -9.93 6.90 11.30
CA ALA A 61 -10.44 8.01 12.09
C ALA A 61 -11.59 7.59 13.03
N ASN A 62 -11.83 6.29 13.23
CA ASN A 62 -12.89 5.79 14.11
C ASN A 62 -12.42 4.62 15.01
N LEU A 63 -11.25 4.77 15.62
CA LEU A 63 -10.92 4.06 16.86
C LEU A 63 -10.62 5.10 17.94
N SER A 64 -11.69 5.74 18.43
CA SER A 64 -11.71 6.58 19.63
C SER A 64 -12.83 6.14 20.55
#